data_AF-A0A285QAX7-F1
#
_entry.id   AF-A0A285QAX7-F1
#
_cell.length_a   1.000
_cell.length_b   1.000
_cell.length_c   1.000
_cell.angle_alpha   90.00
_cell.angle_beta   90.00
_cell.angle_gamma   90.00
#
_symmetry.space_group_name_H-M   'P 1'
#
loop_
_entity.id
_entity.type
_entity.pdbx_description
1 polymer ?
#
loop_
_entity_poly.entity_id
_entity_poly.type
_entity_poly.pdbx_seq_one_letter_code
_entity_poly.pdbx_strand_id
1 'polypeptide(L)'
;MTSRQDLFEGTQPVFTQVPPMVPRSISVIRAPRSAAFSAAAMARNPNVRIEPAWKVSHLYGMPCAFYHQLPAAWYLAARFNDDFENAVLHAINGGGQNQSQAMLTGALVGAQVGLAGIPQRLLDGLERADELQQLAHTLASQMQT
;
A
#
# COMPACT_ATOMS: atom_id res chain seq x y z
N MET A 1 -54.90 -48.65 10.73
CA MET A 1 -53.99 -49.81 10.74
C MET A 1 -52.92 -49.55 9.69
N THR A 2 -51.64 -49.55 10.11
CA THR A 2 -50.39 -49.55 9.30
C THR A 2 -49.98 -48.20 8.66
N SER A 3 -49.08 -47.41 9.27
CA SER A 3 -47.58 -47.45 9.31
C SER A 3 -47.00 -46.52 8.21
N ARG A 4 -46.50 -45.31 8.49
CA ARG A 4 -45.18 -44.88 9.03
C ARG A 4 -43.97 -45.52 8.33
N GLN A 5 -43.04 -44.64 7.93
CA GLN A 5 -41.58 -44.84 7.74
C GLN A 5 -41.22 -45.58 6.42
N ASP A 6 -40.33 -45.14 5.51
CA ASP A 6 -39.09 -44.37 5.60
C ASP A 6 -38.72 -43.77 4.22
N LEU A 7 -38.25 -42.51 4.17
CA LEU A 7 -37.59 -41.98 2.96
C LEU A 7 -36.64 -40.79 3.24
N PHE A 8 -36.08 -40.74 4.45
CA PHE A 8 -35.01 -39.80 4.79
C PHE A 8 -33.92 -40.53 5.58
N GLU A 9 -33.09 -41.30 4.87
CA GLU A 9 -31.87 -41.83 5.46
C GLU A 9 -30.75 -41.84 4.41
N GLY A 10 -29.67 -41.09 4.70
CA GLY A 10 -28.34 -41.55 4.30
C GLY A 10 -27.63 -40.89 3.12
N THR A 11 -27.58 -39.56 2.99
CA THR A 11 -26.32 -38.87 2.63
C THR A 11 -26.40 -37.41 3.04
N GLN A 12 -25.88 -37.08 4.23
CA GLN A 12 -25.55 -35.69 4.54
C GLN A 12 -24.59 -35.19 3.46
N PRO A 13 -24.80 -34.02 2.84
CA PRO A 13 -23.80 -33.46 1.95
C PRO A 13 -22.55 -33.26 2.81
N VAL A 14 -21.49 -33.99 2.50
CA VAL A 14 -20.16 -33.65 3.00
C VAL A 14 -19.89 -32.28 2.43
N PHE A 15 -20.16 -31.24 3.22
CA PHE A 15 -19.60 -29.92 3.03
C PHE A 15 -18.11 -30.21 2.90
N THR A 16 -17.59 -30.12 1.68
CA THR A 16 -16.17 -30.36 1.41
C THR A 16 -15.44 -29.57 2.46
N GLN A 17 -14.80 -30.26 3.41
CA GLN A 17 -13.92 -29.62 4.36
C GLN A 17 -12.79 -29.09 3.51
N VAL A 18 -12.96 -27.88 3.01
CA VAL A 18 -11.86 -27.06 2.55
C VAL A 18 -10.98 -27.02 3.78
N PRO A 19 -9.79 -27.66 3.75
CA PRO A 19 -8.93 -27.68 4.92
C PRO A 19 -8.77 -26.24 5.40
N PRO A 20 -8.81 -25.98 6.71
CA PRO A 20 -8.63 -24.62 7.22
C PRO A 20 -7.36 -24.09 6.58
N MET A 21 -7.50 -23.03 5.80
CA MET A 21 -6.38 -22.39 5.12
C MET A 21 -5.54 -21.75 6.22
N VAL A 22 -4.66 -22.53 6.84
CA VAL A 22 -3.67 -22.01 7.77
C VAL A 22 -2.80 -21.10 6.92
N PRO A 23 -2.86 -19.77 7.10
CA PRO A 23 -2.04 -18.88 6.29
C PRO A 23 -0.61 -19.19 6.67
N ARG A 24 0.14 -19.87 5.79
CA ARG A 24 1.59 -19.96 5.98
C ARG A 24 2.08 -18.53 5.85
N SER A 25 2.43 -17.93 6.99
CA SER A 25 2.84 -16.54 7.22
C SER A 25 3.89 -15.99 6.23
N ILE A 26 4.56 -16.86 5.49
CA ILE A 26 5.57 -16.57 4.47
C ILE A 26 5.03 -15.90 3.19
N SER A 27 3.78 -16.15 2.75
CA SER A 27 3.31 -15.62 1.46
C SER A 27 2.83 -14.17 1.50
N VAL A 28 2.30 -13.74 2.65
CA VAL A 28 1.61 -12.44 2.75
C VAL A 28 2.58 -11.25 2.77
N ILE A 29 3.82 -11.42 3.27
CA ILE A 29 4.79 -10.31 3.40
C ILE A 29 5.91 -10.40 2.35
N ARG A 30 6.39 -11.61 2.01
CA ARG A 30 7.53 -11.77 1.10
C ARG A 30 7.19 -11.41 -0.35
N ALA A 31 6.00 -11.79 -0.81
CA ALA A 31 5.57 -11.50 -2.18
C ALA A 31 5.37 -9.99 -2.44
N PRO A 32 4.69 -9.24 -1.55
CA PRO A 32 4.56 -7.79 -1.73
C PRO A 32 5.91 -7.05 -1.69
N ARG A 33 6.83 -7.45 -0.81
CA ARG A 33 8.17 -6.84 -0.75
C ARG A 33 8.93 -7.00 -2.06
N SER A 34 8.98 -8.20 -2.62
CA SER A 34 9.65 -8.44 -3.90
C SER A 34 8.99 -7.64 -5.03
N ALA A 35 7.65 -7.61 -5.07
CA ALA A 35 6.91 -6.82 -6.05
C ALA A 35 7.21 -5.32 -5.94
N ALA A 36 7.33 -4.80 -4.72
CA ALA A 36 7.71 -3.42 -4.45
C ALA A 36 9.14 -3.09 -4.92
N PHE A 37 10.12 -3.95 -4.65
CA PHE A 37 11.47 -3.77 -5.17
C PHE A 37 11.52 -3.80 -6.70
N SER A 38 10.80 -4.73 -7.33
CA SER A 38 10.71 -4.79 -8.79
C SER A 38 10.05 -3.55 -9.38
N ALA A 39 8.98 -3.05 -8.77
CA ALA A 39 8.29 -1.83 -9.19
C ALA A 39 9.21 -0.60 -9.09
N ALA A 40 9.96 -0.47 -7.99
CA ALA A 40 10.96 0.59 -7.83
C ALA A 40 12.10 0.50 -8.87
N ALA A 41 12.58 -0.72 -9.16
CA ALA A 41 13.60 -0.93 -10.19
C ALA A 41 13.07 -0.57 -11.59
N MET A 42 11.82 -0.91 -11.90
CA MET A 42 11.15 -0.51 -13.14
C MET A 42 11.01 1.00 -13.25
N ALA A 43 10.67 1.70 -12.17
CA ALA A 43 10.55 3.16 -12.16
C ALA A 43 11.86 3.89 -12.53
N ARG A 44 13.00 3.27 -12.20
CA ARG A 44 14.35 3.77 -12.51
C ARG A 44 14.83 3.37 -13.90
N ASN A 45 14.16 2.43 -14.56
CA ASN A 45 14.53 1.97 -15.90
C ASN A 45 14.03 3.00 -16.93
N PRO A 46 14.92 3.62 -17.74
CA PRO A 46 14.51 4.64 -18.71
C PRO A 46 13.57 4.10 -19.80
N ASN A 47 13.59 2.79 -20.07
CA ASN A 47 12.75 2.13 -21.07
C ASN A 47 11.36 1.74 -20.55
N VAL A 48 11.07 1.97 -19.26
CA VAL A 48 9.79 1.62 -18.64
C VAL A 48 9.16 2.86 -18.03
N ARG A 49 8.11 3.38 -18.66
CA ARG A 49 7.37 4.55 -18.19
C ARG A 49 5.87 4.28 -18.17
N ILE A 50 5.25 4.50 -17.01
CA ILE A 50 3.79 4.49 -16.84
C ILE A 50 3.32 5.92 -16.98
N GLU A 51 2.52 6.23 -18.01
CA GLU A 51 2.02 7.59 -18.24
C GLU A 51 0.49 7.69 -18.37
N PRO A 52 -0.13 8.69 -17.70
CA PRO A 52 0.41 9.48 -16.59
C PRO A 52 0.76 8.62 -15.36
N ALA A 53 1.70 9.07 -14.53
CA ALA A 53 2.27 8.27 -13.44
C ALA A 53 1.23 7.72 -12.44
N TRP A 54 0.12 8.43 -12.22
CA TRP A 54 -0.97 7.99 -11.33
C TRP A 54 -1.66 6.70 -11.80
N LYS A 55 -1.52 6.30 -13.07
CA LYS A 55 -2.06 5.03 -13.58
C LYS A 55 -1.37 3.80 -12.99
N VAL A 56 -0.26 3.96 -12.28
CA VAL A 56 0.39 2.88 -11.55
C VAL A 56 -0.55 2.21 -10.54
N SER A 57 -1.47 2.97 -9.95
CA SER A 57 -2.49 2.45 -9.04
C SER A 57 -3.54 1.61 -9.76
N HIS A 58 -3.74 1.82 -11.07
CA HIS A 58 -4.61 0.97 -11.88
C HIS A 58 -3.89 -0.33 -12.26
N LEU A 59 -2.59 -0.26 -12.51
CA LEU A 59 -1.75 -1.42 -12.86
C LEU A 59 -1.62 -2.40 -11.68
N TYR A 60 -1.31 -1.89 -10.50
CA TYR A 60 -1.11 -2.72 -9.31
C TYR A 60 -2.36 -2.91 -8.46
N GLY A 61 -3.44 -2.17 -8.71
CA GLY A 61 -4.73 -2.34 -8.03
C GLY A 61 -5.12 -1.14 -7.16
N MET A 62 -6.39 -0.80 -7.24
CA MET A 62 -7.04 0.29 -6.50
C MET A 62 -7.51 -0.05 -5.07
N PRO A 63 -7.72 -1.31 -4.66
CA PRO A 63 -8.09 -1.62 -3.27
C PRO A 63 -6.94 -1.37 -2.28
N CYS A 64 -7.29 -1.11 -1.01
CA CYS A 64 -6.33 -0.84 0.07
C CYS A 64 -5.52 -2.05 0.56
N ALA A 65 -5.59 -3.19 -0.14
CA ALA A 65 -4.87 -4.37 0.27
C ALA A 65 -3.35 -4.18 0.07
N PHE A 66 -2.56 -4.61 1.05
CA PHE A 66 -1.11 -4.39 1.13
C PHE A 66 -0.36 -4.78 -0.17
N TYR A 67 -0.78 -5.87 -0.82
CA TYR A 67 -0.17 -6.35 -2.06
C TYR A 67 -0.42 -5.46 -3.29
N HIS A 68 -1.45 -4.60 -3.27
CA HIS A 68 -1.67 -3.58 -4.30
C HIS A 68 -0.96 -2.26 -3.97
N GLN A 69 -0.96 -1.87 -2.68
CA GLN A 69 -0.41 -0.60 -2.24
C GLN A 69 1.11 -0.52 -2.34
N LEU A 70 1.80 -1.59 -1.92
CA LEU A 70 3.27 -1.59 -1.85
C LEU A 70 3.92 -1.32 -3.21
N PRO A 71 3.57 -2.04 -4.29
CA PRO A 71 4.24 -1.84 -5.57
C PRO A 71 3.98 -0.46 -6.18
N ALA A 72 2.75 0.04 -6.07
CA ALA A 72 2.39 1.36 -6.58
C ALA A 72 3.09 2.50 -5.82
N ALA A 73 3.12 2.44 -4.48
CA ALA A 73 3.81 3.43 -3.67
C ALA A 73 5.34 3.40 -3.89
N TRP A 74 5.94 2.21 -4.00
CA TRP A 74 7.38 2.09 -4.29
C TRP A 74 7.74 2.56 -5.69
N TYR A 75 6.88 2.34 -6.69
CA TYR A 75 7.09 2.88 -8.03
C TYR A 75 7.10 4.41 -8.01
N LEU A 76 6.10 5.04 -7.39
CA LEU A 76 6.01 6.50 -7.29
C LEU A 76 7.18 7.08 -6.48
N ALA A 77 7.51 6.47 -5.35
CA ALA A 77 8.62 6.90 -4.51
C ALA A 77 9.97 6.79 -5.22
N ALA A 78 10.18 5.75 -6.04
CA ALA A 78 11.41 5.63 -6.83
C ALA A 78 11.46 6.61 -8.02
N ARG A 79 10.30 6.86 -8.65
CA ARG A 79 10.16 7.76 -9.80
C ARG A 79 10.36 9.23 -9.42
N PHE A 80 9.86 9.64 -8.26
CA PHE A 80 9.86 11.01 -7.74
C PHE A 80 10.65 11.10 -6.44
N ASN A 81 11.83 10.46 -6.40
CA ASN A 81 12.62 10.32 -5.17
C ASN A 81 13.14 11.65 -4.59
N ASP A 82 13.17 12.69 -5.42
CA ASP A 82 13.60 14.06 -5.15
C ASP A 82 12.45 15.07 -5.24
N ASP A 83 11.22 14.62 -5.50
CA ASP A 83 10.06 15.48 -5.73
C ASP A 83 8.84 14.98 -4.93
N PHE A 84 8.75 15.46 -3.68
CA PHE A 84 7.69 15.10 -2.76
C PHE A 84 6.29 15.44 -3.31
N GLU A 85 6.15 16.61 -3.92
CA GLU A 85 4.87 17.11 -4.37
C GLU A 85 4.31 16.23 -5.49
N ASN A 86 5.11 15.97 -6.54
CA ASN A 86 4.66 15.13 -7.63
C ASN A 86 4.40 13.70 -7.16
N ALA A 87 5.20 13.15 -6.25
CA ALA A 87 4.97 11.81 -5.69
C ALA A 87 3.59 11.69 -5.03
N VAL A 88 3.26 12.62 -4.12
CA VAL A 88 2.00 12.62 -3.37
C VAL A 88 0.82 12.95 -4.26
N LEU A 89 0.96 13.93 -5.17
CA LEU A 89 -0.10 14.28 -6.11
C LEU A 89 -0.43 13.12 -7.06
N HIS A 90 0.55 12.36 -7.53
CA HIS A 90 0.27 11.19 -8.34
C HIS A 90 -0.36 10.04 -7.55
N ALA A 91 0.03 9.85 -6.29
CA ALA A 91 -0.59 8.85 -5.43
C ALA A 91 -2.06 9.20 -5.12
N ILE A 92 -2.36 10.45 -4.75
CA ILE A 92 -3.72 10.86 -4.42
C ILE A 92 -4.63 10.87 -5.67
N ASN A 93 -4.11 11.18 -6.84
CA ASN A 93 -4.88 11.14 -8.09
C ASN A 93 -4.98 9.72 -8.71
N GLY A 94 -4.45 8.68 -8.05
CA GLY A 94 -4.48 7.30 -8.53
C GLY A 94 -5.85 6.61 -8.51
N GLY A 95 -6.86 7.22 -7.86
CA GLY A 95 -8.20 6.66 -7.72
C GLY A 95 -8.32 5.56 -6.66
N GLY A 96 -9.54 5.08 -6.40
CA GLY A 96 -9.80 4.03 -5.41
C GLY A 96 -9.49 4.45 -3.96
N GLN A 97 -8.85 3.56 -3.19
CA GLN A 97 -8.41 3.84 -1.82
C GLN A 97 -7.04 4.54 -1.82
N ASN A 98 -7.02 5.74 -2.40
CA ASN A 98 -5.82 6.55 -2.64
C ASN A 98 -5.18 7.13 -1.37
N GLN A 99 -5.96 7.34 -0.28
CA GLN A 99 -5.45 7.97 0.94
C GLN A 99 -4.29 7.19 1.56
N SER A 100 -4.46 5.88 1.78
CA SER A 100 -3.43 5.05 2.40
C SER A 100 -2.20 4.87 1.51
N GLN A 101 -2.40 4.84 0.18
CA GLN A 101 -1.30 4.87 -0.78
C GLN A 101 -0.54 6.20 -0.76
N ALA A 102 -1.25 7.33 -0.69
CA ALA A 102 -0.65 8.66 -0.60
C ALA A 102 0.11 8.86 0.70
N MET A 103 -0.42 8.39 1.83
CA MET A 103 0.29 8.38 3.12
C MET A 103 1.59 7.58 3.05
N LEU A 104 1.54 6.37 2.48
CA LEU A 104 2.72 5.53 2.34
C LEU A 104 3.76 6.14 1.39
N THR A 105 3.32 6.68 0.26
CA THR A 105 4.18 7.36 -0.72
C THR A 105 4.83 8.60 -0.10
N GLY A 106 4.04 9.43 0.59
CA GLY A 106 4.51 10.62 1.30
C GLY A 106 5.51 10.28 2.42
N ALA A 107 5.28 9.21 3.18
CA ALA A 107 6.24 8.76 4.18
C ALA A 107 7.59 8.33 3.56
N LEU A 108 7.53 7.57 2.45
CA LEU A 108 8.74 7.12 1.75
C LEU A 108 9.53 8.27 1.13
N VAL A 109 8.86 9.17 0.43
CA VAL A 109 9.54 10.30 -0.25
C VAL A 109 9.91 11.39 0.75
N GLY A 110 9.08 11.65 1.76
CA GLY A 110 9.40 12.58 2.84
C GLY A 110 10.64 12.16 3.61
N ALA A 111 10.86 10.86 3.82
CA ALA A 111 12.11 10.35 4.39
C ALA A 111 13.32 10.53 3.46
N GLN A 112 13.12 10.58 2.14
CA GLN A 112 14.20 10.77 1.15
C GLN A 112 14.58 12.24 1.01
N VAL A 113 13.61 13.15 0.97
CA VAL A 113 13.84 14.58 0.74
C VAL A 113 14.00 15.39 2.02
N GLY A 114 13.58 14.85 3.17
CA GLY A 114 13.57 15.53 4.46
C GLY A 114 12.53 16.66 4.53
N LEU A 115 12.45 17.34 5.68
CA LEU A 115 11.47 18.41 5.90
C LEU A 115 11.64 19.57 4.90
N ALA A 116 12.89 19.90 4.55
CA ALA A 116 13.19 20.97 3.60
C ALA A 116 12.74 20.68 2.15
N GLY A 117 12.54 19.41 1.80
CA GLY A 117 12.03 19.01 0.49
C GLY A 117 10.51 19.00 0.38
N ILE A 118 9.79 19.29 1.48
CA ILE A 118 8.33 19.37 1.47
C ILE A 118 7.91 20.83 1.20
N PRO A 119 7.08 21.11 0.18
CA PRO A 119 6.60 22.45 -0.10
C PRO A 119 5.91 23.08 1.11
N GLN A 120 6.32 24.30 1.48
CA GLN A 120 5.80 25.00 2.65
C GLN A 120 4.27 25.14 2.64
N ARG A 121 3.67 25.40 1.47
CA ARG A 121 2.20 25.47 1.29
C ARG A 121 1.44 24.21 1.75
N LEU A 122 2.09 23.04 1.72
CA LEU A 122 1.50 21.78 2.18
C LEU A 122 1.61 21.64 3.70
N LEU A 123 2.64 22.22 4.30
CA LEU A 123 2.83 22.29 5.75
C LEU A 123 1.89 23.33 6.38
N ASP A 124 1.73 24.49 5.75
CA ASP A 124 0.87 25.57 6.24
C ASP A 124 -0.60 25.16 6.34
N GLY A 125 -1.06 24.28 5.44
CA GLY A 125 -2.42 23.75 5.41
C GLY A 125 -2.61 22.46 6.23
N LEU A 126 -1.56 21.95 6.87
CA LEU A 126 -1.61 20.68 7.59
C LEU A 126 -2.20 20.87 9.00
N GLU A 127 -3.25 20.12 9.30
CA GLU A 127 -3.82 20.09 10.65
C GLU A 127 -2.77 19.60 11.66
N ARG A 128 -2.62 20.36 12.76
CA ARG A 128 -1.66 20.05 13.85
C ARG A 128 -0.20 19.97 13.36
N ALA A 129 0.17 20.78 12.35
CA ALA A 129 1.52 20.82 11.78
C ALA A 129 2.62 20.95 12.85
N ASP A 130 2.45 21.85 13.82
CA ASP A 130 3.43 22.09 14.89
C ASP A 130 3.63 20.86 15.78
N GLU A 131 2.54 20.20 16.19
CA GLU A 131 2.60 18.98 16.99
C GLU A 131 3.27 17.84 16.22
N LEU A 132 2.93 17.66 14.94
CA LEU A 132 3.51 16.63 14.08
C LEU A 132 5.01 16.85 13.86
N GLN A 133 5.45 18.09 13.67
CA GLN A 133 6.87 18.43 13.56
C GLN A 133 7.62 18.16 14.87
N GLN A 134 7.05 18.52 16.02
CA GLN A 134 7.63 18.21 17.33
C GLN A 134 7.79 16.70 17.55
N LEU A 135 6.78 15.90 17.18
CA LEU A 135 6.87 14.44 17.23
C LEU A 135 7.98 13.90 16.32
N ALA A 136 8.07 14.40 15.08
CA ALA A 136 9.11 14.01 14.13
C ALA A 136 10.51 14.35 14.65
N HIS A 137 10.71 15.54 15.22
CA HIS A 137 11.99 15.94 15.82
C HIS A 137 12.35 15.08 17.04
N THR A 138 11.37 14.79 17.90
CA THR A 138 11.57 13.91 19.07
C THR A 138 12.02 12.53 18.63
N LEU A 139 11.32 11.93 17.66
CA LEU A 139 11.70 10.64 17.10
C LEU A 139 13.11 10.66 16.49
N ALA A 140 13.44 11.70 15.73
CA ALA A 140 14.76 11.85 15.12
C ALA A 140 15.89 11.96 16.17
N SER A 141 15.65 12.61 17.32
CA SER A 141 16.63 12.67 18.41
C SER A 141 16.84 11.32 19.09
N GLN A 142 15.80 10.49 19.22
CA GLN A 142 15.90 9.15 19.81
C GLN A 142 16.71 8.19 18.94
N MET A 143 16.71 8.38 17.62
CA MET A 143 17.48 7.55 16.69
C MET A 143 18.98 7.90 16.65
N GLN A 144 19.37 9.05 17.21
CA GLN A 144 20.77 9.49 17.28
C GLN A 144 21.46 9.06 18.59
N THR A 145 20.71 8.46 19.51
CA THR A 145 21.20 7.91 20.78
C THR A 145 21.51 6.43 20.63
#